data_AF-A0A920MNH6-F1
#
_entry.id   AF-A0A920MNH6-F1
#
_cell.length_a   1.000
_cell.length_b   1.000
_cell.length_c   1.000
_cell.angle_alpha   90.00
_cell.angle_beta   90.00
_cell.angle_gamma   90.00
#
_symmetry.space_group_name_H-M   'P 1'
#
loop_
_entity.id
_entity.type
_entity.pdbx_description
1 polymer ?
#
loop_
_entity_poly.entity_id
_entity_poly.type
_entity_poly.pdbx_seq_one_letter_code
_entity_poly.pdbx_strand_id
1 'polypeptide(L)'
;MSEIDCDQYISLFNQHDSQENETIEESDNKVIICPDCEIPTITHGLDIWECQKCGSIIEQMIDNTAEWRTYPDGTKSDSVRCSAVINNLLPQSSKGTIILSNPTSNYQMRRTQKVHSWSAMTYKERCLNSIFQDISLRSLNGCILGNVTKLAHEYYSVVSELYVARGIMRKGLIAACLFMACKKQGVPRTSQEIAEIFQISDRWVTRGNKKFTELWQRAGKEHISYKDDCQSMDYLARFCSKLHKDSSELLKKSRHISALCKEHSILTQNTPVSIAAASIYMATTLLDMESLIPRADIAKVAKTSQVTIGKCYKELLKHPKIFESG
;
A
#
# COMPACT_ATOMS: atom_id res chain seq x y z
N MET A 1 -5.06 -49.74 28.96
CA MET A 1 -4.93 -48.56 28.10
C MET A 1 -3.68 -47.85 28.57
N SER A 2 -2.55 -48.10 27.90
CA SER A 2 -1.25 -47.50 28.24
C SER A 2 -1.31 -45.99 28.06
N GLU A 3 -0.93 -45.25 29.10
CA GLU A 3 -0.76 -43.81 29.07
C GLU A 3 0.26 -43.47 27.99
N ILE A 4 -0.19 -42.84 26.91
CA ILE A 4 0.70 -42.28 25.89
C ILE A 4 1.31 -41.04 26.50
N ASP A 5 2.64 -41.04 26.63
CA ASP A 5 3.41 -39.97 27.24
C ASP A 5 3.24 -38.67 26.44
N CYS A 6 3.00 -37.55 27.13
CA CYS A 6 2.63 -36.28 26.52
C CYS A 6 3.71 -35.78 25.53
N ASP A 7 4.96 -36.06 25.84
CA ASP A 7 6.12 -35.71 25.02
C ASP A 7 6.16 -36.51 23.71
N GLN A 8 5.65 -37.74 23.73
CA GLN A 8 5.53 -38.58 22.53
C GLN A 8 4.42 -38.05 21.59
N TYR A 9 3.37 -37.47 22.16
CA TYR A 9 2.31 -36.81 21.37
C TYR A 9 2.77 -35.49 20.74
N ILE A 10 3.56 -34.69 21.48
CA ILE A 10 4.14 -33.43 20.99
C ILE A 10 5.14 -33.68 19.85
N SER A 11 5.97 -34.71 19.97
CA SER A 11 6.92 -35.09 18.92
C SER A 11 6.24 -35.58 17.63
N LEU A 12 5.15 -36.34 17.74
CA LEU A 12 4.30 -36.72 16.59
C LEU A 12 3.69 -35.50 15.90
N PHE A 13 3.18 -34.53 16.66
CA PHE A 13 2.63 -33.28 16.11
C PHE A 13 3.69 -32.46 15.37
N ASN A 14 4.88 -32.31 15.97
CA ASN A 14 5.99 -31.58 15.34
C ASN A 14 6.49 -32.26 14.06
N GLN A 15 6.44 -33.60 13.98
CA GLN A 15 6.78 -34.34 12.76
C GLN A 15 5.75 -34.10 11.65
N HIS A 16 4.46 -34.03 11.99
CA HIS A 16 3.39 -33.75 11.02
C HIS A 16 3.48 -32.32 10.47
N ASP A 17 3.70 -31.32 11.35
CA ASP A 17 3.91 -29.92 10.94
C ASP A 17 5.17 -29.74 10.08
N SER A 18 6.21 -30.52 10.32
CA SER A 18 7.45 -30.49 9.50
C SER A 18 7.21 -31.07 8.10
N GLN A 19 6.45 -32.17 8.01
CA GLN A 19 6.10 -32.80 6.73
C GLN A 19 5.15 -31.93 5.89
N GLU A 20 4.17 -31.26 6.51
CA GLU A 20 3.30 -30.32 5.80
C GLU A 20 4.06 -29.13 5.24
N ASN A 21 5.02 -28.57 6.00
CA ASN A 21 5.82 -27.43 5.54
C ASN A 21 6.81 -27.78 4.42
N GLU A 22 7.37 -29.00 4.38
CA GLU A 22 8.21 -29.45 3.26
C GLU A 22 7.39 -29.72 1.98
N THR A 23 6.14 -30.15 2.10
CA THR A 23 5.30 -30.44 0.92
C THR A 23 4.72 -29.22 0.19
N ILE A 24 4.69 -28.05 0.84
CA ILE A 24 4.05 -26.84 0.26
C ILE A 24 4.97 -26.13 -0.75
N GLU A 25 6.29 -26.35 -0.73
CA GLU A 25 7.23 -25.63 -1.61
C GLU A 25 7.54 -26.34 -2.96
N GLU A 26 7.04 -27.56 -3.22
CA GLU A 26 7.41 -28.34 -4.41
C GLU A 26 6.31 -28.54 -5.50
N SER A 27 5.15 -27.90 -5.40
CA SER A 27 3.97 -28.33 -6.18
C SER A 27 3.57 -27.53 -7.43
N ASP A 28 4.44 -26.68 -8.00
CA ASP A 28 4.02 -25.81 -9.13
C ASP A 28 4.55 -26.17 -10.52
N ASN A 29 5.17 -27.34 -10.76
CA ASN A 29 5.47 -27.80 -12.12
C ASN A 29 5.60 -29.33 -12.26
N LYS A 30 4.56 -30.09 -11.84
CA LYS A 30 4.47 -31.51 -12.25
C LYS A 30 3.96 -31.60 -13.68
N VAL A 31 4.86 -31.91 -14.62
CA VAL A 31 4.47 -32.30 -15.98
C VAL A 31 3.88 -33.71 -15.91
N ILE A 32 2.57 -33.83 -16.04
CA ILE A 32 1.89 -35.13 -16.09
C ILE A 32 2.13 -35.73 -17.48
N ILE A 33 2.65 -36.96 -17.49
CA ILE A 33 2.98 -37.71 -18.71
C ILE A 33 1.99 -38.87 -18.83
N CYS A 34 1.47 -39.08 -20.04
CA CYS A 34 0.60 -40.22 -20.31
C CYS A 34 1.34 -41.56 -20.16
N PRO A 35 0.83 -42.52 -19.37
CA PRO A 35 1.49 -43.82 -19.17
C PRO A 35 1.58 -44.66 -20.46
N ASP A 36 0.67 -44.44 -21.42
CA ASP A 36 0.61 -45.23 -22.65
C ASP A 36 1.39 -44.61 -23.82
N CYS A 37 1.57 -43.28 -23.82
CA CYS A 37 2.10 -42.55 -24.97
C CYS A 37 3.41 -41.80 -24.70
N GLU A 38 3.83 -41.67 -23.44
CA GLU A 38 5.00 -40.88 -23.00
C GLU A 38 5.01 -39.40 -23.49
N ILE A 39 3.83 -38.88 -23.87
CA ILE A 39 3.66 -37.50 -24.34
C ILE A 39 3.16 -36.63 -23.18
N PRO A 40 3.66 -35.39 -23.03
CA PRO A 40 3.13 -34.45 -22.05
C PRO A 40 1.67 -34.13 -22.37
N THR A 41 0.80 -34.31 -21.38
CA THR A 41 -0.64 -34.06 -21.54
C THR A 41 -1.00 -32.59 -21.39
N ILE A 42 -2.12 -32.19 -22.02
CA ILE A 42 -2.61 -30.80 -22.04
C ILE A 42 -3.98 -30.79 -21.35
N THR A 43 -4.28 -29.71 -20.64
CA THR A 43 -5.56 -29.50 -19.97
C THR A 43 -6.55 -28.84 -20.92
N HIS A 44 -7.71 -29.47 -21.12
CA HIS A 44 -8.80 -28.92 -21.94
C HIS A 44 -9.88 -28.30 -21.06
N GLY A 45 -9.60 -27.17 -20.40
CA GLY A 45 -10.58 -26.22 -19.81
C GLY A 45 -11.66 -26.74 -18.83
N LEU A 46 -11.72 -28.05 -18.58
CA LEU A 46 -12.72 -28.79 -17.80
C LEU A 46 -12.05 -29.51 -16.62
N ASP A 47 -10.88 -29.04 -16.19
CA ASP A 47 -10.12 -29.61 -15.08
C ASP A 47 -9.79 -31.10 -15.28
N ILE A 48 -9.61 -31.53 -16.53
CA ILE A 48 -9.24 -32.92 -16.87
C ILE A 48 -7.95 -32.89 -17.68
N TRP A 49 -7.00 -33.76 -17.30
CA TRP A 49 -5.81 -34.06 -18.09
C TRP A 49 -6.12 -35.17 -19.07
N GLU A 50 -6.14 -34.82 -20.36
CA GLU A 50 -6.34 -35.78 -21.43
C GLU A 50 -5.09 -35.91 -22.30
N CYS A 51 -4.82 -37.13 -22.75
CA CYS A 51 -3.73 -37.35 -23.70
C CYS A 51 -4.19 -36.99 -25.11
N GLN A 52 -3.50 -36.05 -25.75
CA GLN A 52 -3.81 -35.59 -27.11
C GLN A 52 -3.73 -36.72 -28.17
N LYS A 53 -2.95 -37.78 -27.92
CA LYS A 53 -2.73 -38.86 -28.89
C LYS A 53 -3.70 -40.04 -28.72
N CYS A 54 -3.96 -40.48 -27.49
CA CYS A 54 -4.82 -41.65 -27.23
C CYS A 54 -6.21 -41.29 -26.66
N GLY A 55 -6.45 -40.03 -26.28
CA GLY A 55 -7.71 -39.59 -25.68
C GLY A 55 -7.96 -40.16 -24.29
N SER A 56 -6.98 -40.80 -23.65
CA SER A 56 -7.11 -41.33 -22.30
C SER A 56 -7.20 -40.19 -21.29
N ILE A 57 -8.16 -40.29 -20.38
CA ILE A 57 -8.26 -39.42 -19.20
C ILE A 57 -7.26 -39.94 -18.17
N ILE A 58 -6.29 -39.11 -17.78
CA ILE A 58 -5.24 -39.49 -16.82
C ILE A 58 -5.68 -39.13 -15.42
N GLU A 59 -6.05 -37.86 -15.22
CA GLU A 59 -6.38 -37.33 -13.91
C GLU A 59 -7.46 -36.24 -14.04
N GLN A 60 -8.36 -36.23 -13.07
CA GLN A 60 -9.33 -35.17 -12.87
C GLN A 60 -8.79 -34.24 -11.79
N MET A 61 -8.51 -33.00 -12.15
CA MET A 61 -8.13 -31.96 -11.19
C MET A 61 -9.35 -31.59 -10.35
N ILE A 62 -9.16 -31.65 -9.04
CA ILE A 62 -10.05 -31.00 -8.09
C ILE A 62 -9.40 -29.66 -7.78
N ASP A 63 -10.09 -28.56 -8.08
CA ASP A 63 -9.65 -27.24 -7.69
C ASP A 63 -9.74 -27.13 -6.15
N ASN A 64 -8.58 -27.08 -5.49
CA ASN A 64 -8.49 -26.90 -4.04
C ASN A 64 -8.60 -25.41 -3.63
N THR A 65 -8.77 -24.50 -4.59
CA THR A 65 -9.00 -23.09 -4.28
C THR A 65 -10.36 -22.89 -3.60
N ALA A 66 -10.48 -21.81 -2.84
CA ALA A 66 -11.71 -21.51 -2.12
C ALA A 66 -12.88 -21.30 -3.07
N GLU A 67 -13.94 -22.10 -2.94
CA GLU A 67 -15.19 -21.90 -3.67
C GLU A 67 -15.95 -20.69 -3.11
N TRP A 68 -15.75 -19.52 -3.71
CA TRP A 68 -16.49 -18.28 -3.40
C TRP A 68 -17.94 -18.26 -3.90
N ARG A 69 -18.51 -19.41 -4.27
CA ARG A 69 -19.86 -19.51 -4.83
C ARG A 69 -20.91 -19.27 -3.74
N THR A 70 -21.78 -18.31 -3.97
CA THR A 70 -23.01 -18.10 -3.20
C THR A 70 -24.16 -18.80 -3.91
N TYR A 71 -24.88 -19.69 -3.22
CA TYR A 71 -26.08 -20.32 -3.74
C TYR A 71 -27.23 -19.30 -3.67
N PRO A 72 -28.07 -19.17 -4.70
CA PRO A 72 -29.14 -18.19 -4.76
C PRO A 72 -30.36 -18.58 -3.90
N ASP A 73 -30.15 -19.30 -2.79
CA ASP A 73 -31.19 -19.85 -1.93
C ASP A 73 -31.84 -18.78 -1.03
N GLY A 74 -32.10 -17.56 -1.53
CA GLY A 74 -32.95 -16.54 -0.89
C GLY A 74 -32.60 -16.09 0.54
N THR A 75 -31.60 -16.69 1.19
CA THR A 75 -31.14 -16.38 2.53
C THR A 75 -30.20 -15.20 2.45
N LYS A 76 -30.42 -14.18 3.28
CA LYS A 76 -29.53 -13.00 3.42
C LYS A 76 -28.13 -13.33 3.95
N SER A 77 -27.83 -14.59 4.25
CA SER A 77 -26.54 -15.06 4.73
C SER A 77 -25.65 -15.49 3.58
N ASP A 78 -24.41 -15.00 3.59
CA ASP A 78 -23.35 -15.42 2.68
C ASP A 78 -23.13 -16.93 2.82
N SER A 79 -23.53 -17.71 1.83
CA SER A 79 -23.53 -19.19 1.87
C SER A 79 -22.20 -19.79 1.39
N VAL A 80 -21.12 -19.03 1.47
CA VAL A 80 -19.80 -19.45 1.01
C VAL A 80 -19.34 -20.64 1.86
N ARG A 81 -18.93 -21.73 1.21
CA ARG A 81 -18.50 -22.98 1.87
C ARG A 81 -17.18 -22.83 2.62
N CYS A 82 -16.40 -21.80 2.27
CA CYS A 82 -15.06 -21.56 2.80
C CYS A 82 -15.08 -20.66 4.05
N SER A 83 -14.05 -20.84 4.88
CA SER A 83 -13.78 -20.00 6.05
C SER A 83 -13.60 -18.52 5.69
N ALA A 84 -13.78 -17.65 6.68
CA ALA A 84 -13.53 -16.22 6.53
C ALA A 84 -12.10 -15.92 6.09
N VAL A 85 -11.91 -14.86 5.29
CA VAL A 85 -10.59 -14.42 4.81
C VAL A 85 -9.70 -14.07 6.00
N ILE A 86 -8.54 -14.71 6.07
CA ILE A 86 -7.54 -14.49 7.11
C ILE A 86 -6.71 -13.25 6.76
N ASN A 87 -6.50 -12.37 7.73
CA ASN A 87 -5.54 -11.28 7.55
C ASN A 87 -4.12 -11.76 7.89
N ASN A 88 -3.27 -11.85 6.88
CA ASN A 88 -1.87 -12.28 7.05
C ASN A 88 -1.05 -11.38 7.99
N LEU A 89 -1.46 -10.12 8.19
CA LEU A 89 -0.79 -9.20 9.12
C LEU A 89 -1.24 -9.39 10.59
N LEU A 90 -2.36 -10.08 10.81
CA LEU A 90 -2.94 -10.34 12.13
C LEU A 90 -3.39 -11.81 12.23
N PRO A 91 -2.47 -12.78 12.10
CA PRO A 91 -2.82 -14.18 11.92
C PRO A 91 -3.46 -14.83 13.15
N GLN A 92 -3.07 -14.44 14.37
CA GLN A 92 -3.58 -15.09 15.59
C GLN A 92 -5.03 -14.68 15.87
N SER A 93 -5.34 -13.39 15.74
CA SER A 93 -6.71 -12.88 15.91
C SER A 93 -7.65 -13.25 14.77
N SER A 94 -7.12 -13.46 13.56
CA SER A 94 -7.94 -13.88 12.40
C SER A 94 -8.47 -15.31 12.51
N LYS A 95 -7.84 -16.17 13.34
CA LYS A 95 -8.29 -17.55 13.59
C LYS A 95 -9.37 -17.64 14.69
N GLY A 96 -9.71 -16.53 15.35
CA GLY A 96 -10.69 -16.49 16.43
C GLY A 96 -12.12 -16.23 15.96
N THR A 97 -13.10 -16.83 16.64
CA THR A 97 -14.53 -16.50 16.45
C THR A 97 -14.93 -15.29 17.28
N ILE A 98 -15.93 -14.52 16.86
CA ILE A 98 -16.52 -13.45 17.68
C ILE A 98 -17.89 -13.86 18.23
N ILE A 99 -18.10 -13.70 19.54
CA ILE A 99 -19.43 -13.85 20.15
C ILE A 99 -20.18 -12.54 19.96
N LEU A 100 -21.25 -12.55 19.17
CA LEU A 100 -22.17 -11.41 19.04
C LEU A 100 -23.30 -11.55 20.07
N SER A 101 -23.67 -10.47 20.74
CA SER A 101 -24.84 -10.43 21.61
C SER A 101 -25.77 -9.30 21.21
N ASN A 102 -27.08 -9.58 21.19
CA ASN A 102 -28.12 -8.60 20.89
C ASN A 102 -28.51 -7.82 22.16
N PRO A 103 -29.12 -6.63 22.04
CA PRO A 103 -29.60 -5.87 23.21
C PRO A 103 -30.58 -6.66 24.10
N THR A 104 -31.35 -7.59 23.53
CA THR A 104 -32.29 -8.49 24.22
C THR A 104 -31.63 -9.69 24.88
N SER A 105 -30.30 -9.86 24.75
CA SER A 105 -29.61 -11.03 25.27
C SER A 105 -29.51 -11.05 26.80
N ASN A 106 -29.52 -12.26 27.35
CA ASN A 106 -29.38 -12.50 28.79
C ASN A 106 -28.08 -11.89 29.33
N TYR A 107 -28.10 -11.52 30.61
CA TYR A 107 -26.93 -10.95 31.28
C TYR A 107 -25.70 -11.88 31.20
N GLN A 108 -25.89 -13.19 31.34
CA GLN A 108 -24.77 -14.15 31.23
C GLN A 108 -24.12 -14.10 29.85
N MET A 109 -24.92 -14.00 28.77
CA MET A 109 -24.40 -13.91 27.41
C MET A 109 -23.58 -12.64 27.20
N ARG A 110 -24.08 -11.49 27.68
CA ARG A 110 -23.34 -10.22 27.64
C ARG A 110 -22.04 -10.27 28.43
N ARG A 111 -22.04 -10.94 29.59
CA ARG A 111 -20.85 -11.17 30.40
C ARG A 111 -19.83 -12.04 29.67
N THR A 112 -20.25 -13.17 29.08
CA THR A 112 -19.40 -14.06 28.30
C THR A 112 -18.79 -13.33 27.09
N GLN A 113 -19.60 -12.58 26.34
CA GLN A 113 -19.12 -11.75 25.23
C GLN A 113 -18.03 -10.77 25.70
N LYS A 114 -18.25 -10.06 26.81
CA LYS A 114 -17.29 -9.10 27.34
C LYS A 114 -15.96 -9.78 27.68
N VAL A 115 -15.99 -10.89 28.41
CA VAL A 115 -14.78 -11.66 28.75
C VAL A 115 -14.08 -12.17 27.49
N HIS A 116 -14.83 -12.72 26.55
CA HIS A 116 -14.31 -13.17 25.26
C HIS A 116 -13.61 -12.04 24.50
N SER A 117 -14.21 -10.85 24.44
CA SER A 117 -13.63 -9.68 23.75
C SER A 117 -12.28 -9.24 24.33
N TRP A 118 -12.05 -9.44 25.62
CA TRP A 118 -10.77 -9.15 26.26
C TRP A 118 -9.67 -10.14 25.85
N SER A 119 -10.04 -11.40 25.60
CA SER A 119 -9.12 -12.46 25.18
C SER A 119 -9.01 -12.63 23.65
N ALA A 120 -9.84 -11.94 22.87
CA ALA A 120 -9.94 -12.13 21.42
C ALA A 120 -8.67 -11.77 20.62
N MET A 121 -7.81 -10.90 21.16
CA MET A 121 -6.54 -10.52 20.51
C MET A 121 -5.39 -10.56 21.50
N THR A 122 -4.23 -11.05 21.04
CA THR A 122 -3.00 -10.93 21.81
C THR A 122 -2.58 -9.47 21.94
N TYR A 123 -1.80 -9.14 22.97
CA TYR A 123 -1.42 -7.76 23.24
C TYR A 123 -0.66 -7.12 22.06
N LYS A 124 0.24 -7.88 21.41
CA LYS A 124 1.02 -7.41 20.26
C LYS A 124 0.11 -7.06 19.08
N GLU A 125 -0.78 -7.97 18.69
CA GLU A 125 -1.72 -7.75 17.58
C GLU A 125 -2.74 -6.66 17.89
N ARG A 126 -3.22 -6.55 19.14
CA ARG A 126 -4.10 -5.45 19.56
C ARG A 126 -3.43 -4.09 19.36
N CYS A 127 -2.15 -3.98 19.76
CA CYS A 127 -1.37 -2.76 19.58
C CYS A 127 -1.18 -2.44 18.08
N LEU A 128 -0.86 -3.45 17.27
CA LEU A 128 -0.67 -3.31 15.83
C LEU A 128 -1.98 -2.90 15.12
N ASN A 129 -3.10 -3.55 15.44
CA ASN A 129 -4.41 -3.24 14.91
C ASN A 129 -4.86 -1.82 15.25
N SER A 130 -4.62 -1.36 16.48
CA SER A 130 -4.89 0.04 16.86
C SER A 130 -4.11 1.04 15.99
N ILE A 131 -2.88 0.71 15.61
CA ILE A 131 -2.07 1.55 14.71
C ILE A 131 -2.60 1.47 13.27
N PHE A 132 -2.98 0.29 12.79
CA PHE A 132 -3.57 0.13 11.46
C PHE A 132 -4.89 0.90 11.31
N GLN A 133 -5.71 0.92 12.35
CA GLN A 133 -6.91 1.76 12.41
C GLN A 133 -6.55 3.26 12.38
N ASP A 134 -5.55 3.71 13.15
CA ASP A 134 -5.10 5.11 13.14
C ASP A 134 -4.53 5.52 11.76
N ILE A 135 -3.71 4.67 11.13
CA ILE A 135 -3.21 4.89 9.75
C ILE A 135 -4.39 5.00 8.78
N SER A 136 -5.36 4.10 8.87
CA SER A 136 -6.50 4.06 7.94
C SER A 136 -7.37 5.31 8.08
N LEU A 137 -7.69 5.70 9.33
CA LEU A 137 -8.46 6.90 9.62
C LEU A 137 -7.77 8.17 9.12
N ARG A 138 -6.48 8.32 9.40
CA ARG A 138 -5.70 9.49 8.94
C ARG A 138 -5.55 9.52 7.43
N SER A 139 -5.34 8.37 6.80
CA SER A 139 -5.22 8.26 5.36
C SER A 139 -6.53 8.63 4.65
N LEU A 140 -7.67 8.22 5.22
CA LEU A 140 -8.99 8.62 4.74
C LEU A 140 -9.19 10.14 4.84
N ASN A 141 -8.83 10.74 5.97
CA ASN A 141 -8.86 12.21 6.14
C ASN A 141 -7.92 12.93 5.15
N GLY A 142 -6.82 12.28 4.76
CA GLY A 142 -5.85 12.79 3.77
C GLY A 142 -6.21 12.48 2.31
N CYS A 143 -7.37 11.89 2.03
CA CYS A 143 -7.79 11.44 0.70
C CYS A 143 -6.74 10.54 0.01
N ILE A 144 -6.16 9.59 0.78
CA ILE A 144 -5.20 8.60 0.29
C ILE A 144 -5.95 7.31 -0.04
N LEU A 145 -5.57 6.68 -1.16
CA LEU A 145 -6.19 5.45 -1.66
C LEU A 145 -5.92 4.25 -0.73
N GLY A 146 -6.89 3.33 -0.65
CA GLY A 146 -6.81 2.14 0.21
C GLY A 146 -5.71 1.14 -0.15
N ASN A 147 -5.22 1.14 -1.39
CA ASN A 147 -4.05 0.34 -1.77
C ASN A 147 -2.76 0.85 -1.11
N VAL A 148 -2.59 2.17 -1.02
CA VAL A 148 -1.45 2.79 -0.34
C VAL A 148 -1.51 2.53 1.17
N THR A 149 -2.70 2.56 1.77
CA THR A 149 -2.85 2.31 3.20
C THR A 149 -2.52 0.86 3.57
N LYS A 150 -2.97 -0.12 2.79
CA LYS A 150 -2.60 -1.54 2.96
C LYS A 150 -1.09 -1.74 2.89
N LEU A 151 -0.44 -1.13 1.91
CA LEU A 151 1.02 -1.21 1.78
C LEU A 151 1.74 -0.50 2.95
N ALA A 152 1.16 0.57 3.50
CA ALA A 152 1.67 1.19 4.72
C ALA A 152 1.52 0.28 5.95
N HIS A 153 0.49 -0.57 6.03
CA HIS A 153 0.35 -1.57 7.09
C HIS A 153 1.44 -2.63 7.01
N GLU A 154 1.72 -3.15 5.81
CA GLU A 154 2.83 -4.09 5.55
C GLU A 154 4.18 -3.48 5.92
N TYR A 155 4.39 -2.20 5.59
CA TYR A 155 5.63 -1.52 5.95
C TYR A 155 5.80 -1.36 7.45
N TYR A 156 4.71 -1.02 8.14
CA TYR A 156 4.76 -0.86 9.58
C TYR A 156 4.94 -2.19 10.31
N SER A 157 4.34 -3.29 9.83
CA SER A 157 4.53 -4.62 10.46
C SER A 157 6.00 -5.01 10.47
N VAL A 158 6.67 -4.97 9.32
CA VAL A 158 8.11 -5.27 9.18
C VAL A 158 8.97 -4.37 10.08
N VAL A 159 8.69 -3.06 10.08
CA VAL A 159 9.47 -2.10 10.87
C VAL A 159 9.26 -2.29 12.38
N SER A 160 8.03 -2.64 12.79
CA SER A 160 7.68 -2.81 14.21
C SER A 160 8.34 -4.04 14.85
N GLU A 161 8.65 -5.06 14.06
CA GLU A 161 9.40 -6.25 14.50
C GLU A 161 10.87 -5.90 14.81
N LEU A 162 11.46 -5.00 14.03
CA LEU A 162 12.87 -4.62 14.18
C LEU A 162 13.09 -3.52 15.22
N TYR A 163 12.14 -2.59 15.38
CA TYR A 163 12.34 -1.42 16.23
C TYR A 163 11.03 -0.89 16.83
N VAL A 164 11.03 -0.77 18.16
CA VAL A 164 9.92 -0.19 18.93
C VAL A 164 10.20 1.28 19.25
N ALA A 165 9.61 2.16 18.45
CA ALA A 165 9.67 3.61 18.68
C ALA A 165 8.75 4.04 19.84
N ARG A 166 9.16 5.08 20.60
CA ARG A 166 8.39 5.66 21.72
C ARG A 166 8.07 7.13 21.49
N GLY A 167 6.99 7.61 22.12
CA GLY A 167 6.58 9.02 22.08
C GLY A 167 6.27 9.54 20.67
N ILE A 168 6.67 10.78 20.38
CA ILE A 168 6.41 11.44 19.09
C ILE A 168 7.14 10.73 17.94
N MET A 169 8.28 10.09 18.23
CA MET A 169 9.01 9.32 17.22
C MET A 169 8.19 8.14 16.68
N ARG A 170 7.32 7.53 17.51
CA ARG A 170 6.37 6.51 17.04
C ARG A 170 5.43 7.06 15.98
N LYS A 171 4.84 8.24 16.21
CA LYS A 171 3.97 8.91 15.22
C LYS A 171 4.75 9.29 13.95
N GLY A 172 5.99 9.76 14.10
CA GLY A 172 6.87 10.06 12.97
C GLY A 172 7.20 8.82 12.13
N LEU A 173 7.40 7.67 12.75
CA LEU A 173 7.67 6.39 12.05
C LEU A 173 6.42 5.87 11.33
N ILE A 174 5.24 5.98 11.96
CA ILE A 174 3.96 5.65 11.33
C ILE A 174 3.73 6.53 10.08
N ALA A 175 3.95 7.84 10.22
CA ALA A 175 3.86 8.78 9.09
C ALA A 175 4.86 8.46 7.97
N ALA A 176 6.07 8.03 8.33
CA ALA A 176 7.09 7.62 7.38
C ALA A 176 6.71 6.37 6.58
N CYS A 177 6.04 5.40 7.20
CA CYS A 177 5.52 4.22 6.49
C CYS A 177 4.52 4.64 5.41
N LEU A 178 3.61 5.58 5.72
CA LEU A 178 2.68 6.12 4.73
C LEU A 178 3.39 6.93 3.63
N PHE A 179 4.43 7.69 3.98
CA PHE A 179 5.25 8.43 3.01
C PHE A 179 5.90 7.50 1.99
N MET A 180 6.56 6.44 2.46
CA MET A 180 7.23 5.48 1.61
C MET A 180 6.23 4.66 0.78
N ALA A 181 5.05 4.39 1.34
CA ALA A 181 3.98 3.72 0.62
C ALA A 181 3.47 4.57 -0.55
N CYS A 182 3.23 5.87 -0.32
CA CYS A 182 2.88 6.83 -1.36
C CYS A 182 3.94 6.87 -2.48
N LYS A 183 5.22 6.87 -2.10
CA LYS A 183 6.33 6.89 -3.04
C LYS A 183 6.41 5.62 -3.89
N LYS A 184 6.24 4.43 -3.30
CA LYS A 184 6.25 3.15 -4.04
C LYS A 184 5.09 3.03 -5.04
N GLN A 185 3.92 3.55 -4.68
CA GLN A 185 2.72 3.50 -5.53
C GLN A 185 2.70 4.56 -6.65
N GLY A 186 3.75 5.39 -6.78
CA GLY A 186 3.81 6.43 -7.81
C GLY A 186 2.87 7.61 -7.55
N VAL A 187 2.41 7.81 -6.31
CA VAL A 187 1.57 8.96 -5.91
C VAL A 187 2.29 9.73 -4.81
N PRO A 188 3.46 10.34 -5.10
CA PRO A 188 4.27 10.95 -4.06
C PRO A 188 3.55 12.11 -3.37
N ARG A 189 3.75 12.19 -2.05
CA ARG A 189 3.23 13.24 -1.16
C ARG A 189 4.42 13.95 -0.54
N THR A 190 4.33 15.26 -0.33
CA THR A 190 5.42 15.98 0.34
C THR A 190 5.43 15.61 1.83
N SER A 191 6.61 15.66 2.47
CA SER A 191 6.72 15.38 3.90
C SER A 191 5.80 16.28 4.73
N GLN A 192 5.63 17.53 4.30
CA GLN A 192 4.74 18.51 4.92
C GLN A 192 3.24 18.19 4.73
N GLU A 193 2.83 17.64 3.58
CA GLU A 193 1.46 17.11 3.41
C GLU A 193 1.17 15.97 4.40
N ILE A 194 2.13 15.08 4.60
CA ILE A 194 1.97 13.98 5.56
C ILE A 194 2.03 14.48 7.00
N ALA A 195 2.89 15.45 7.30
CA ALA A 195 2.97 16.07 8.62
C ALA A 195 1.61 16.65 9.05
N GLU A 196 0.88 17.29 8.13
CA GLU A 196 -0.48 17.79 8.39
C GLU A 196 -1.50 16.68 8.62
N ILE A 197 -1.49 15.63 7.79
CA ILE A 197 -2.37 14.46 7.95
C ILE A 197 -2.19 13.82 9.34
N PHE A 198 -0.93 13.73 9.81
CA PHE A 198 -0.61 13.15 11.11
C PHE A 198 -0.64 14.16 12.27
N GLN A 199 -0.88 15.45 12.01
CA GLN A 199 -0.83 16.54 12.99
C GLN A 199 0.48 16.52 13.80
N ILE A 200 1.60 16.33 13.10
CA ILE A 200 2.95 16.35 13.67
C ILE A 200 3.80 17.37 12.93
N SER A 201 4.94 17.77 13.51
CA SER A 201 5.86 18.65 12.79
C SER A 201 6.65 17.89 11.72
N ASP A 202 6.95 18.58 10.62
CA ASP A 202 7.70 18.05 9.47
C ASP A 202 9.08 17.49 9.84
N ARG A 203 9.69 18.02 10.91
CA ARG A 203 10.96 17.52 11.47
C ARG A 203 10.85 16.05 11.88
N TRP A 204 9.73 15.65 12.49
CA TRP A 204 9.52 14.28 12.95
C TRP A 204 9.22 13.32 11.80
N VAL A 205 8.52 13.77 10.76
CA VAL A 205 8.34 12.99 9.52
C VAL A 205 9.68 12.72 8.86
N THR A 206 10.52 13.73 8.72
CA THR A 206 11.85 13.59 8.12
C THR A 206 12.76 12.67 8.92
N ARG A 207 12.73 12.78 10.26
CA ARG A 207 13.48 11.87 11.15
C ARG A 207 12.94 10.43 11.08
N GLY A 208 11.61 10.29 10.96
CA GLY A 208 10.93 9.03 10.69
C GLY A 208 11.36 8.39 9.38
N ASN A 209 11.41 9.15 8.30
CA ASN A 209 11.84 8.68 6.98
C ASN A 209 13.27 8.16 7.01
N LYS A 210 14.21 8.88 7.65
CA LYS A 210 15.59 8.42 7.80
C LYS A 210 15.65 7.10 8.57
N LYS A 211 14.92 7.01 9.69
CA LYS A 211 14.91 5.79 10.52
C LYS A 211 14.24 4.62 9.80
N PHE A 212 13.17 4.88 9.06
CA PHE A 212 12.50 3.88 8.24
C PHE A 212 13.48 3.30 7.21
N THR A 213 14.18 4.14 6.45
CA THR A 213 15.14 3.67 5.42
C THR A 213 16.25 2.82 6.04
N GLU A 214 16.79 3.23 7.19
CA GLU A 214 17.79 2.46 7.95
C GLU A 214 17.26 1.07 8.35
N LEU A 215 16.04 1.02 8.91
CA LEU A 215 15.42 -0.23 9.34
C LEU A 215 15.03 -1.13 8.17
N TRP A 216 14.59 -0.53 7.06
CA TRP A 216 14.23 -1.26 5.85
C TRP A 216 15.43 -1.93 5.20
N GLN A 217 16.56 -1.23 5.12
CA GLN A 217 17.83 -1.81 4.67
C GLN A 217 18.29 -2.94 5.60
N ARG A 218 18.16 -2.75 6.92
CA ARG A 218 18.50 -3.79 7.91
C ARG A 218 17.62 -5.03 7.80
N ALA A 219 16.38 -4.89 7.35
CA ALA A 219 15.47 -6.01 7.09
C ALA A 219 15.91 -6.91 5.92
N GLY A 220 17.00 -6.57 5.21
CA GLY A 220 17.46 -7.31 4.03
C GLY A 220 16.51 -7.19 2.84
N LYS A 221 15.53 -6.27 2.90
CA LYS A 221 14.66 -5.97 1.77
C LYS A 221 15.42 -5.07 0.81
N GLU A 222 15.24 -5.34 -0.49
CA GLU A 222 15.85 -4.52 -1.54
C GLU A 222 15.61 -3.03 -1.26
N HIS A 223 16.59 -2.23 -1.64
CA HIS A 223 16.43 -0.79 -1.70
C HIS A 223 15.13 -0.53 -2.46
N ILE A 224 14.18 0.17 -1.84
CA ILE A 224 12.86 0.41 -2.46
C ILE A 224 13.15 1.04 -3.82
N SER A 225 13.04 0.22 -4.87
CA SER A 225 13.30 0.65 -6.24
C SER A 225 12.16 1.60 -6.58
N TYR A 226 12.47 2.88 -6.47
CA TYR A 226 11.50 3.92 -6.77
C TYR A 226 11.27 3.83 -8.28
N LYS A 227 10.01 3.67 -8.69
CA LYS A 227 9.61 3.94 -10.08
C LYS A 227 9.89 5.41 -10.34
N ASP A 228 11.09 5.70 -10.83
CA ASP A 228 11.67 7.02 -10.95
C ASP A 228 11.73 7.81 -9.62
N ASP A 229 12.78 8.60 -9.42
CA ASP A 229 12.76 9.59 -8.34
C ASP A 229 11.55 10.50 -8.49
N CYS A 230 10.91 10.94 -7.39
CA CYS A 230 9.66 11.72 -7.44
C CYS A 230 9.76 12.83 -8.49
N GLN A 231 8.96 12.74 -9.56
CA GLN A 231 9.05 13.67 -10.67
C GLN A 231 8.26 14.93 -10.33
N SER A 232 8.67 16.08 -10.89
CA SER A 232 7.92 17.33 -10.76
C SER A 232 6.50 17.19 -11.32
N MET A 233 6.33 16.39 -12.37
CA MET A 233 5.05 16.12 -13.03
C MET A 233 3.99 15.51 -12.09
N ASP A 234 4.40 14.70 -11.12
CA ASP A 234 3.48 14.00 -10.20
C ASP A 234 2.73 14.96 -9.28
N TYR A 235 3.34 16.12 -8.99
CA TYR A 235 2.75 17.15 -8.12
C TYR A 235 1.83 18.11 -8.87
N LEU A 236 2.06 18.32 -10.17
CA LEU A 236 1.35 19.33 -10.98
C LEU A 236 -0.16 19.14 -10.96
N ALA A 237 -0.63 17.91 -11.22
CA ALA A 237 -2.07 17.62 -11.25
C ALA A 237 -2.76 18.04 -9.96
N ARG A 238 -2.13 17.74 -8.81
CA ARG A 238 -2.68 18.03 -7.49
C ARG A 238 -2.63 19.53 -7.15
N PHE A 239 -1.54 20.20 -7.49
CA PHE A 239 -1.39 21.64 -7.25
C PHE A 239 -2.37 22.44 -8.11
N CYS A 240 -2.48 22.12 -9.40
CA CYS A 240 -3.45 22.76 -10.29
C CYS A 240 -4.90 22.53 -9.83
N SER A 241 -5.26 21.31 -9.39
CA SER A 241 -6.60 21.04 -8.86
C SER A 241 -6.95 21.85 -7.61
N LYS A 242 -5.96 22.16 -6.75
CA LYS A 242 -6.17 23.02 -5.57
C LYS A 242 -6.28 24.51 -5.91
N LEU A 243 -5.88 24.94 -7.11
CA LEU A 243 -5.80 26.35 -7.54
C LEU A 243 -7.01 26.82 -8.40
N HIS A 244 -8.18 26.16 -8.32
CA HIS A 244 -9.46 26.47 -9.00
C HIS A 244 -9.53 27.64 -10.04
N LYS A 245 -9.77 27.33 -11.33
CA LYS A 245 -10.91 27.81 -12.17
C LYS A 245 -10.80 27.34 -13.64
N ASP A 246 -9.60 27.21 -14.21
CA ASP A 246 -9.37 26.68 -15.57
C ASP A 246 -8.22 25.65 -15.59
N SER A 247 -8.41 24.56 -14.85
CA SER A 247 -7.32 23.63 -14.51
C SER A 247 -6.76 22.83 -15.68
N SER A 248 -7.52 22.65 -16.77
CA SER A 248 -7.12 21.73 -17.85
C SER A 248 -6.02 22.29 -18.75
N GLU A 249 -6.12 23.55 -19.14
CA GLU A 249 -5.12 24.22 -19.98
C GLU A 249 -3.86 24.55 -19.17
N LEU A 250 -4.05 25.07 -17.95
CA LEU A 250 -2.97 25.28 -16.99
C LEU A 250 -2.16 24.00 -16.79
N LEU A 251 -2.83 22.87 -16.52
CA LEU A 251 -2.16 21.59 -16.30
C LEU A 251 -1.41 21.11 -17.55
N LYS A 252 -1.98 21.25 -18.74
CA LYS A 252 -1.33 20.87 -20.01
C LYS A 252 -0.06 21.69 -20.21
N LYS A 253 -0.14 23.02 -20.10
CA LYS A 253 1.03 23.92 -20.25
C LYS A 253 2.07 23.67 -19.17
N SER A 254 1.68 23.55 -17.90
CA SER A 254 2.63 23.25 -16.81
C SER A 254 3.33 21.90 -16.97
N ARG A 255 2.63 20.87 -17.47
CA ARG A 255 3.25 19.57 -17.80
C ARG A 255 4.26 19.71 -18.92
N HIS A 256 3.92 20.44 -19.98
CA HIS A 256 4.83 20.69 -21.09
C HIS A 256 6.09 21.44 -20.62
N ILE A 257 5.94 22.53 -19.86
CA ILE A 257 7.06 23.29 -19.28
C ILE A 257 7.93 22.38 -18.40
N SER A 258 7.31 21.56 -17.54
CA SER A 258 8.06 20.64 -16.68
C SER A 258 8.80 19.56 -17.47
N ALA A 259 8.26 19.10 -18.60
CA ALA A 259 8.92 18.14 -19.47
C ALA A 259 10.13 18.79 -20.17
N LEU A 260 9.97 19.99 -20.72
CA LEU A 260 11.05 20.78 -21.31
C LEU A 260 12.16 21.10 -20.31
N CYS A 261 11.82 21.43 -19.06
CA CYS A 261 12.82 21.63 -18.01
C CYS A 261 13.66 20.37 -17.78
N LYS A 262 13.05 19.18 -17.83
CA LYS A 262 13.74 17.91 -17.67
C LYS A 262 14.64 17.60 -18.86
N GLU A 263 14.13 17.79 -20.08
CA GLU A 263 14.86 17.54 -21.34
C GLU A 263 16.09 18.44 -21.47
N HIS A 264 15.93 19.74 -21.22
CA HIS A 264 17.02 20.71 -21.30
C HIS A 264 17.86 20.81 -20.02
N SER A 265 17.63 19.94 -19.03
CA SER A 265 18.34 19.94 -17.73
C SER A 265 18.36 21.32 -17.04
N ILE A 266 17.24 22.04 -17.12
CA ILE A 266 17.03 23.34 -16.47
C ILE A 266 16.54 23.06 -15.04
N LEU A 267 17.03 23.82 -14.05
CA LEU A 267 16.67 23.70 -12.62
C LEU A 267 17.12 22.39 -11.92
N THR A 268 18.17 21.71 -12.39
CA THR A 268 18.68 20.44 -11.81
C THR A 268 19.01 20.49 -10.31
N GLN A 269 19.36 21.66 -9.78
CA GLN A 269 19.71 21.86 -8.36
C GLN A 269 18.48 22.03 -7.44
N ASN A 270 17.30 22.22 -8.01
CA ASN A 270 16.09 22.51 -7.24
C ASN A 270 15.26 21.26 -6.96
N THR A 271 14.48 21.29 -5.88
CA THR A 271 13.60 20.17 -5.55
C THR A 271 12.47 20.04 -6.58
N PRO A 272 12.00 18.81 -6.89
CA PRO A 272 10.91 18.58 -7.85
C PRO A 272 9.63 19.37 -7.53
N VAL A 273 9.35 19.60 -6.25
CA VAL A 273 8.22 20.44 -5.79
C VAL A 273 8.40 21.90 -6.20
N SER A 274 9.62 22.42 -6.10
CA SER A 274 9.93 23.80 -6.49
C SER A 274 9.86 23.97 -8.01
N ILE A 275 10.32 22.97 -8.77
CA ILE A 275 10.21 22.94 -10.23
C ILE A 275 8.73 22.90 -10.65
N ALA A 276 7.91 22.08 -9.99
CA ALA A 276 6.47 22.02 -10.24
C ALA A 276 5.79 23.37 -9.96
N ALA A 277 6.06 24.00 -8.81
CA ALA A 277 5.50 25.31 -8.46
C ALA A 277 5.95 26.42 -9.44
N ALA A 278 7.21 26.41 -9.87
CA ALA A 278 7.73 27.34 -10.87
C ALA A 278 7.11 27.12 -12.26
N SER A 279 6.90 25.86 -12.65
CA SER A 279 6.25 25.51 -13.93
C SER A 279 4.78 25.95 -13.96
N ILE A 280 4.08 25.90 -12.82
CA ILE A 280 2.71 26.44 -12.70
C ILE A 280 2.74 27.96 -12.83
N TYR A 281 3.66 28.64 -12.14
CA TYR A 281 3.76 30.08 -12.23
C TYR A 281 4.12 30.55 -13.66
N MET A 282 5.06 29.89 -14.33
CA MET A 282 5.37 30.15 -15.74
C MET A 282 4.16 29.88 -16.67
N ALA A 283 3.37 28.84 -16.40
CA ALA A 283 2.15 28.61 -17.17
C ALA A 283 1.11 29.73 -16.96
N THR A 284 0.98 30.28 -15.75
CA THR A 284 0.08 31.42 -15.50
C THR A 284 0.53 32.69 -16.20
N THR A 285 1.85 32.89 -16.36
CA THR A 285 2.40 34.06 -17.07
C THR A 285 2.17 33.96 -18.57
N LEU A 286 2.29 32.75 -19.15
CA LEU A 286 2.06 32.52 -20.59
C LEU A 286 0.59 32.55 -21.00
N LEU A 287 -0.33 32.30 -20.07
CA LEU A 287 -1.78 32.32 -20.30
C LEU A 287 -2.44 33.65 -19.89
N ASP A 288 -1.65 34.67 -19.57
CA ASP A 288 -2.11 35.98 -19.06
C ASP A 288 -3.07 35.88 -17.84
N MET A 289 -2.89 34.83 -17.01
CA MET A 289 -3.71 34.55 -15.82
C MET A 289 -3.06 34.97 -14.49
N GLU A 290 -1.99 35.77 -14.53
CA GLU A 290 -1.25 36.17 -13.32
C GLU A 290 -2.12 36.92 -12.29
N SER A 291 -3.10 37.69 -12.75
CA SER A 291 -4.01 38.45 -11.89
C SER A 291 -4.97 37.54 -11.10
N LEU A 292 -5.29 36.36 -11.65
CA LEU A 292 -6.20 35.40 -11.06
C LEU A 292 -5.49 34.46 -10.07
N ILE A 293 -4.24 34.09 -10.36
CA ILE A 293 -3.46 33.13 -9.57
C ILE A 293 -2.15 33.81 -9.12
N PRO A 294 -2.18 34.55 -7.99
CA PRO A 294 -0.98 35.20 -7.51
C PRO A 294 0.02 34.16 -7.00
N ARG A 295 1.32 34.49 -7.10
CA ARG A 295 2.41 33.64 -6.61
C ARG A 295 2.29 33.27 -5.13
N ALA A 296 1.58 34.08 -4.35
CA ALA A 296 1.28 33.80 -2.95
C ALA A 296 0.41 32.55 -2.77
N ASP A 297 -0.55 32.31 -3.67
CA ASP A 297 -1.47 31.17 -3.56
C ASP A 297 -0.81 29.88 -4.05
N ILE A 298 0.02 29.97 -5.10
CA ILE A 298 0.87 28.85 -5.54
C ILE A 298 1.81 28.43 -4.41
N ALA A 299 2.42 29.39 -3.71
CA ALA A 299 3.29 29.13 -2.56
C ALA A 299 2.56 28.42 -1.41
N LYS A 300 1.32 28.82 -1.10
CA LYS A 300 0.48 28.15 -0.08
C LYS A 300 0.19 26.70 -0.48
N VAL A 301 -0.19 26.46 -1.74
CA VAL A 301 -0.56 25.13 -2.23
C VAL A 301 0.63 24.17 -2.29
N ALA A 302 1.77 24.64 -2.82
CA ALA A 302 3.00 23.85 -2.90
C ALA A 302 3.74 23.76 -1.56
N LYS A 303 3.35 24.58 -0.57
CA LYS A 303 4.02 24.77 0.72
C LYS A 303 5.51 25.10 0.60
N THR A 304 5.83 25.89 -0.42
CA THR A 304 7.18 26.39 -0.70
C THR A 304 7.23 27.90 -0.49
N SER A 305 8.41 28.45 -0.20
CA SER A 305 8.53 29.90 -0.04
C SER A 305 8.28 30.63 -1.36
N GLN A 306 7.61 31.79 -1.31
CA GLN A 306 7.42 32.62 -2.50
C GLN A 306 8.77 32.94 -3.14
N VAL A 307 9.80 33.27 -2.36
CA VAL A 307 11.16 33.62 -2.83
C VAL A 307 11.79 32.49 -3.65
N THR A 308 11.56 31.23 -3.28
CA THR A 308 12.04 30.06 -4.04
C THR A 308 11.42 30.02 -5.44
N ILE A 309 10.12 30.32 -5.56
CA ILE A 309 9.38 30.22 -6.82
C ILE A 309 9.94 31.17 -7.88
N GLY A 310 9.79 32.49 -7.77
CA GLY A 310 10.92 33.41 -7.59
C GLY A 310 12.21 33.13 -8.32
N LYS A 311 13.17 32.58 -7.56
CA LYS A 311 14.49 32.24 -8.08
C LYS A 311 14.38 31.26 -9.25
N CYS A 312 13.54 30.24 -9.13
CA CYS A 312 13.33 29.26 -10.22
C CYS A 312 12.74 29.93 -11.47
N TYR A 313 11.77 30.82 -11.31
CA TYR A 313 11.14 31.57 -12.40
C TYR A 313 12.13 32.48 -13.12
N LYS A 314 13.01 33.18 -12.38
CA LYS A 314 14.08 33.99 -12.98
C LYS A 314 15.05 33.15 -13.82
N GLU A 315 15.35 31.93 -13.40
CA GLU A 315 16.15 31.00 -14.19
C GLU A 315 15.41 30.53 -15.45
N LEU A 316 14.10 30.26 -15.37
CA LEU A 316 13.29 29.91 -16.54
C LEU A 316 13.25 31.04 -17.58
N LEU A 317 13.13 32.30 -17.14
CA LEU A 317 13.11 33.47 -18.02
C LEU A 317 14.41 33.71 -18.79
N LYS A 318 15.55 33.11 -18.40
CA LYS A 318 16.80 33.21 -19.18
C LYS A 318 16.72 32.46 -20.51
N HIS A 319 15.77 31.54 -20.65
CA HIS A 319 15.61 30.68 -21.81
C HIS A 319 14.20 30.80 -22.44
N PRO A 320 13.76 32.00 -22.86
CA PRO A 320 12.37 32.24 -23.30
C PRO A 320 12.02 31.45 -24.57
N LYS A 321 12.99 31.30 -25.49
CA LYS A 321 12.82 30.61 -26.78
C LYS A 321 12.37 29.15 -26.66
N ILE A 322 12.61 28.51 -25.53
CA ILE A 322 12.24 27.10 -25.31
C ILE A 322 10.74 26.99 -25.01
N PHE A 323 10.16 28.01 -24.36
CA PHE A 323 8.80 27.94 -23.81
C PHE A 323 7.74 28.62 -24.68
N GLU A 324 8.13 29.39 -25.69
CA GLU A 324 7.22 30.04 -26.66
C GLU A 324 6.73 29.09 -27.77
N SER A 325 7.38 27.93 -27.94
CA SER A 325 7.18 27.02 -29.08
C SER A 325 6.00 26.04 -28.99
N GLY A 326 5.09 26.17 -28.03
CA GLY A 326 4.02 25.19 -27.80
C GLY A 326 2.75 25.76 -27.21
#